data_AF-A0A842YJ64-F1
#
_entry.id   AF-A0A842YJ64-F1
#
_cell.length_a   1.000
_cell.length_b   1.000
_cell.length_c   1.000
_cell.angle_alpha   90.00
_cell.angle_beta   90.00
_cell.angle_gamma   90.00
#
_symmetry.space_group_name_H-M   'P 1'
#
loop_
_entity.id
_entity.type
_entity.pdbx_description
1 polymer ?
#
loop_
_entity_poly.entity_id
_entity_poly.type
_entity_poly.pdbx_seq_one_letter_code
_entity_poly.pdbx_strand_id
1 'polypeptide(L)' 'MNPKKKLPDGSEEIAQLDKYLLIKSTLDKEAYYSVYEFYESKDGRRYYPRGAGNRNLEAVKLELERITGRKIKATQ' A
#
# COMPACT_ATOMS: atom_id res chain seq x y z
N MET A 1 -14.16 -4.61 -5.77
CA MET A 1 -13.67 -3.24 -5.50
C MET A 1 -13.25 -2.62 -6.83
N ASN A 2 -13.42 -1.32 -7.05
CA ASN A 2 -12.96 -0.66 -8.27
C ASN A 2 -11.57 -0.05 -8.04
N PRO A 3 -10.65 -0.11 -9.01
CA PRO A 3 -9.35 0.53 -8.90
C PRO A 3 -9.51 2.05 -8.75
N LYS A 4 -8.85 2.62 -7.75
CA LYS A 4 -8.81 4.06 -7.52
C LYS A 4 -7.77 4.71 -8.43
N LYS A 5 -8.07 5.92 -8.91
CA LYS A 5 -7.12 6.74 -9.69
C LYS A 5 -6.02 7.36 -8.83
N LYS A 6 -6.23 7.47 -7.52
CA LYS A 6 -5.32 8.09 -6.56
C LYS A 6 -5.32 7.32 -5.24
N LEU A 7 -4.20 7.38 -4.54
CA LEU A 7 -4.09 6.96 -3.14
C LEU A 7 -4.88 7.94 -2.23
N PRO A 8 -5.16 7.57 -0.98
CA PRO A 8 -5.71 8.51 0.01
C PRO A 8 -4.90 9.82 0.07
N ASP A 9 -5.56 10.94 0.34
CA ASP A 9 -4.87 12.22 0.48
C ASP A 9 -3.93 12.20 1.69
N GLY A 10 -2.74 12.82 1.56
CA GLY A 10 -1.71 12.77 2.61
C GLY A 10 -1.06 11.40 2.82
N SER A 11 -1.17 10.48 1.85
CA SER A 11 -0.50 9.17 1.93
C SER A 11 1.02 9.32 1.83
N GLU A 12 1.74 8.66 2.73
CA GLU A 12 3.20 8.50 2.67
C GLU A 12 3.54 7.10 2.16
N GLU A 13 4.41 6.99 1.15
CA GLU A 13 4.91 5.71 0.66
C GLU A 13 5.97 5.16 1.63
N ILE A 14 5.71 3.99 2.21
CA ILE A 14 6.60 3.37 3.20
C ILE A 14 7.49 2.31 2.55
N ALA A 15 6.95 1.56 1.59
CA ALA A 15 7.70 0.58 0.82
C ALA A 15 7.05 0.34 -0.54
N GLN A 16 7.87 0.07 -1.55
CA GLN A 16 7.43 -0.41 -2.85
C GLN A 16 8.10 -1.75 -3.14
N LEU A 17 7.30 -2.74 -3.52
CA LEU A 17 7.77 -4.04 -3.98
C LEU A 17 7.05 -4.41 -5.27
N ASP A 18 7.79 -4.38 -6.38
CA ASP A 18 7.24 -4.70 -7.70
C ASP A 18 6.05 -3.78 -8.04
N LYS A 19 4.88 -4.35 -8.37
CA LYS A 19 3.60 -3.65 -8.55
C LYS A 19 2.81 -3.41 -7.25
N TYR A 20 3.42 -3.57 -6.08
CA TYR A 20 2.76 -3.37 -4.80
C TYR A 20 3.39 -2.23 -4.00
N LEU A 21 2.56 -1.54 -3.25
CA LEU A 21 2.89 -0.34 -2.51
C LEU A 21 2.31 -0.44 -1.11
N LEU A 22 3.16 -0.30 -0.10
CA LEU A 22 2.76 -0.08 1.28
C LEU A 22 2.70 1.43 1.51
N ILE A 23 1.52 1.94 1.84
CA ILE A 23 1.36 3.33 2.22
C ILE A 23 0.94 3.46 3.67
N LYS A 24 1.29 4.59 4.26
CA LYS A 24 0.72 5.10 5.50
C LYS A 24 -0.24 6.22 5.14
N SER A 25 -1.41 6.19 5.72
CA SER A 25 -2.45 7.20 5.61
C SER A 25 -2.97 7.56 7.00
N THR A 26 -3.76 8.61 7.11
CA THR A 26 -4.45 8.94 8.36
C THR A 26 -5.90 8.46 8.28
N LEU A 27 -6.29 7.59 9.20
CA LEU A 27 -7.68 7.15 9.37
C LEU A 27 -8.08 7.44 10.81
N ASP A 28 -9.13 8.24 10.99
CA ASP A 28 -9.63 8.63 12.31
C ASP A 28 -8.56 9.28 13.22
N LYS A 29 -7.74 10.19 12.64
CA LYS A 29 -6.59 10.85 13.30
C LYS A 29 -5.44 9.91 13.72
N GLU A 30 -5.53 8.62 13.40
CA GLU A 30 -4.50 7.63 13.69
C GLU A 30 -3.78 7.18 12.41
N ALA A 31 -2.55 6.68 12.57
CA ALA A 31 -1.80 6.10 11.46
C ALA A 31 -2.45 4.79 10.99
N TYR A 32 -2.64 4.68 9.70
CA TYR A 32 -3.28 3.53 9.07
C TYR A 32 -2.51 3.10 7.83
N TYR A 33 -2.06 1.85 7.86
CA TYR A 33 -1.22 1.27 6.82
C TYR A 33 -2.05 0.40 5.90
N SER A 34 -1.76 0.45 4.60
CA SER A 34 -2.51 -0.30 3.61
C SER A 34 -1.62 -0.70 2.44
N VAL A 35 -1.86 -1.90 1.91
CA VAL A 35 -1.22 -2.36 0.69
C VAL A 35 -2.10 -2.01 -0.50
N TYR A 36 -1.49 -1.43 -1.53
CA TYR A 36 -2.11 -1.21 -2.83
C TYR A 36 -1.30 -1.93 -3.90
N GLU A 37 -1.96 -2.68 -4.76
CA GLU A 37 -1.40 -3.06 -6.05
C GLU A 37 -1.59 -1.89 -7.01
N PHE A 38 -0.58 -1.51 -7.78
CA PHE A 38 -0.70 -0.49 -8.81
C PHE A 38 -0.35 -1.04 -10.19
N TYR A 39 -0.97 -0.49 -11.21
CA TYR A 39 -0.65 -0.82 -12.59
C TYR A 39 -0.78 0.42 -13.48
N GLU A 40 0.00 0.45 -14.55
CA GLU A 40 -0.07 1.51 -15.54
C GLU A 40 -1.22 1.26 -16.52
N SER A 41 -2.06 2.27 -16.71
CA SER A 41 -3.13 2.28 -17.70
C SER A 41 -2.94 3.46 -18.64
N LYS A 42 -3.66 3.47 -19.78
CA LYS A 42 -3.60 4.58 -20.75
C LYS A 42 -3.99 5.94 -20.14
N ASP A 43 -4.77 5.92 -19.06
CA ASP A 43 -5.26 7.10 -18.31
C ASP A 43 -4.38 7.43 -17.08
N GLY A 44 -3.22 6.80 -16.95
CA GLY A 44 -2.30 6.94 -15.81
C GLY A 44 -2.29 5.74 -14.87
N ARG A 45 -1.60 5.90 -13.73
CA ARG A 45 -1.44 4.84 -12.71
C ARG A 45 -2.75 4.61 -11.96
N ARG A 46 -3.14 3.34 -11.82
CA ARG A 46 -4.32 2.92 -11.05
C ARG A 46 -3.89 2.11 -9.85
N TYR A 47 -4.63 2.24 -8.76
CA TYR A 47 -4.33 1.63 -7.46
C TYR A 47 -5.50 0.75 -7.01
N TYR A 48 -5.20 -0.47 -6.61
CA TYR A 48 -6.17 -1.44 -6.14
C TYR A 48 -5.81 -1.84 -4.71
N PRO A 49 -6.69 -1.60 -3.73
CA PRO A 49 -6.42 -1.99 -2.35
C PRO A 49 -6.30 -3.52 -2.27
N ARG A 50 -5.24 -4.00 -1.63
CA ARG A 50 -5.00 -5.41 -1.34
C ARG A 50 -5.01 -5.59 0.17
N GLY A 51 -5.86 -6.47 0.64
CA GLY A 51 -6.07 -6.67 2.08
C GLY A 51 -6.97 -5.61 2.70
N ALA A 52 -7.16 -5.74 4.01
CA ALA A 52 -8.06 -4.88 4.78
C ALA A 52 -7.37 -3.64 5.34
N GLY A 53 -6.04 -3.51 5.25
CA GLY A 53 -5.26 -2.46 5.94
C GLY A 53 -5.24 -2.66 7.47
N ASN A 54 -4.24 -2.10 8.15
CA ASN A 54 -4.10 -2.21 9.60
C ASN A 54 -3.39 -1.00 10.21
N ARG A 55 -3.66 -0.70 11.47
CA ARG A 55 -2.94 0.31 12.26
C ARG A 55 -1.54 -0.17 12.68
N ASN A 56 -1.29 -1.48 12.67
CA ASN A 56 0.03 -2.05 12.93
C ASN A 56 0.84 -2.20 11.63
N LEU A 57 1.89 -1.38 11.49
CA LEU A 57 2.81 -1.41 10.35
C LEU A 57 3.44 -2.80 10.12
N GLU A 58 3.85 -3.49 11.18
CA GLU A 58 4.52 -4.78 11.05
C GLU A 58 3.58 -5.85 10.49
N ALA A 59 2.31 -5.82 10.90
CA ALA A 59 1.29 -6.73 10.36
C ALA A 59 1.08 -6.50 8.85
N VAL A 60 1.04 -5.24 8.40
CA VAL A 60 0.87 -4.93 6.96
C VAL A 60 2.14 -5.20 6.16
N LYS A 61 3.33 -5.02 6.76
CA LYS A 61 4.61 -5.45 6.16
C LYS A 61 4.60 -6.95 5.90
N LEU A 62 4.26 -7.75 6.92
CA LEU A 62 4.16 -9.21 6.77
C LEU A 62 3.13 -9.62 5.72
N GLU A 63 2.00 -8.91 5.63
CA GLU A 63 1.01 -9.13 4.57
C GLU A 63 1.59 -8.85 3.17
N LEU A 64 2.27 -7.72 2.99
CA LEU A 64 2.92 -7.38 1.73
C LEU A 64 4.02 -8.40 1.36
N GLU A 65 4.81 -8.86 2.32
CA GLU A 65 5.80 -9.93 2.09
C GLU A 65 5.13 -11.24 1.68
N ARG A 66 3.98 -11.58 2.28
CA ARG A 66 3.18 -12.75 1.93
C ARG A 66 2.62 -12.67 0.52
N ILE A 67 2.12 -11.49 0.11
CA ILE A 67 1.54 -11.26 -1.22
C ILE A 67 2.62 -11.32 -2.30
N THR A 68 3.79 -10.74 -2.03
CA THR A 68 4.88 -10.61 -3.01
C THR A 68 5.84 -11.79 -3.00
N GLY A 69 5.87 -12.58 -1.92
CA GLY A 69 6.91 -13.58 -1.66
C GLY A 69 8.30 -12.96 -1.46
N ARG A 70 8.39 -11.64 -1.27
CA ARG A 70 9.66 -10.89 -1.14
C ARG A 70 9.73 -10.22 0.22
N LYS A 71 10.91 -10.27 0.85
CA LYS A 71 11.12 -9.55 2.11
C LYS A 71 11.25 -8.05 1.88
N ILE A 72 10.56 -7.26 2.69
CA ILE A 72 10.68 -5.79 2.65
C ILE A 72 11.99 -5.42 3.34
N LYS A 73 12.99 -5.00 2.57
CA LYS A 73 14.08 -4.21 3.13
C LYS A 73 13.53 -2.80 3.29
N ALA A 74 13.17 -2.43 4.52
CA ALA A 74 12.84 -1.03 4.83
C ALA A 74 14.03 -0.19 4.34
N THR A 75 13.80 0.64 3.33
CA THR A 75 14.84 1.55 2.85
C THR A 75 14.80 2.70 3.85
N GLN A 76 15.84 2.78 4.69
CA GLN A 76 16.03 3.85 5.67
C GLN A 76 16.23 5.20 4.99
#